data_AF-A0A3D0DXA8-F1
#
_entry.id   AF-A0A3D0DXA8-F1
#
_cell.length_a   1.000
_cell.length_b   1.000
_cell.length_c   1.000
_cell.angle_alpha   90.00
_cell.angle_beta   90.00
_cell.angle_gamma   90.00
#
_symmetry.space_group_name_H-M   'P 1'
#
loop_
_entity.id
_entity.type
_entity.pdbx_description
1 polymer ?
#
loop_
_entity_poly.entity_id
_entity_poly.type
_entity_poly.pdbx_seq_one_letter_code
_entity_poly.pdbx_strand_id
1 'polypeptide(L)'
;MTDQSKAHSARRLSLGSMSLSAKICATATLLVVTSLGATSAFIAVKSSQSAEEAAMRQARTLTQEAAARLRSQLAANLASLKSVATVLQSTQAAQQPLSRAQVADVVRATLVGSEDFIGNAAAYEPNALDGKDGEFAGRQPLYDATGRYMPYWTRTPDGKVNVEPIVFVATPGGNDWYDIPKASGHAYFTEPYMYRINGKDVVIATLSTPIKVDGQFKGVVSGDFQLTTLGAMLANMKVMEGGTLALISNGGLYASNQDHALNGKKAEDLPAAALDALKQGKPYDYIDGRGVVHLLQPLRVQDDMAPWAISLAFPHSVATAPARELAGYAALVSVLCAVA
;
A
#
# COMPACT_ATOMS: atom_id res chain seq x y z
N MET A 1 69.93 25.97 -44.84
CA MET A 1 68.74 26.40 -44.07
C MET A 1 67.56 26.29 -45.02
N THR A 2 66.83 25.17 -44.98
CA THR A 2 65.47 25.04 -44.37
C THR A 2 64.47 25.92 -45.13
N ASP A 3 63.38 25.39 -45.70
CA ASP A 3 62.34 24.68 -44.96
C ASP A 3 61.38 23.88 -45.87
N GLN A 4 60.77 22.86 -45.27
CA GLN A 4 59.79 21.94 -45.83
C GLN A 4 58.40 22.59 -45.89
N SER A 5 57.63 22.29 -46.93
CA SER A 5 56.17 22.32 -46.88
C SER A 5 55.63 20.98 -47.35
N LYS A 6 55.32 20.11 -46.38
CA LYS A 6 54.64 18.83 -46.58
C LYS A 6 53.13 19.07 -46.59
N ALA A 7 52.52 19.00 -47.77
CA ALA A 7 51.08 18.86 -47.90
C ALA A 7 50.68 17.40 -47.61
N HIS A 8 49.97 17.17 -46.50
CA HIS A 8 49.34 15.90 -46.20
C HIS A 8 48.16 15.66 -47.17
N SER A 9 48.38 14.83 -48.19
CA SER A 9 47.31 14.29 -49.04
C SER A 9 46.51 13.24 -48.28
N ALA A 10 45.25 13.56 -48.00
CA ALA A 10 44.27 12.61 -47.49
C ALA A 10 43.97 11.56 -48.56
N ARG A 11 44.45 10.33 -48.35
CA ARG A 11 44.26 9.19 -49.25
C ARG A 11 42.80 8.74 -49.19
N ARG A 12 41.95 9.30 -50.04
CA ARG A 12 40.62 8.72 -50.34
C ARG A 12 40.86 7.37 -51.03
N LEU A 13 40.56 6.28 -50.35
CA LEU A 13 40.52 4.94 -50.92
C LEU A 13 39.54 4.93 -52.10
N SER A 14 40.06 4.96 -53.32
CA SER A 14 39.27 4.85 -54.55
C SER A 14 38.98 3.38 -54.82
N LEU A 15 37.70 3.01 -54.83
CA LEU A 15 37.18 1.68 -55.22
C LEU A 15 37.53 1.29 -56.69
N GLY A 16 38.15 2.19 -57.45
CA GLY A 16 38.50 1.99 -58.86
C GLY A 16 39.60 0.96 -59.13
N SER A 17 40.52 0.70 -58.18
CA SER A 17 41.73 -0.11 -58.42
C SER A 17 41.68 -1.56 -57.93
N MET A 18 40.52 -2.06 -57.48
CA MET A 18 40.38 -3.42 -56.92
C MET A 18 40.03 -4.47 -57.98
N SER A 19 40.52 -5.71 -57.80
CA SER A 19 40.15 -6.85 -58.66
C SER A 19 38.65 -7.19 -58.54
N LEU A 20 38.07 -7.82 -59.57
CA LEU A 20 36.65 -8.19 -59.60
C LEU A 20 36.26 -9.05 -58.40
N SER A 21 37.09 -10.03 -58.03
CA SER A 21 36.87 -10.89 -56.86
C SER A 21 36.88 -10.10 -55.54
N ALA A 22 37.76 -9.11 -55.41
CA ALA A 22 37.82 -8.27 -54.21
C ALA A 22 36.58 -7.36 -54.08
N LYS A 23 36.04 -6.87 -55.20
CA LYS A 23 34.78 -6.11 -55.21
C LYS A 23 33.60 -7.00 -54.80
N ILE A 24 33.51 -8.22 -55.32
CA ILE A 24 32.45 -9.19 -54.99
C ILE A 24 32.51 -9.59 -53.51
N CYS A 25 33.70 -9.91 -52.98
CA CYS A 25 33.85 -10.22 -51.56
C CYS A 25 33.44 -9.03 -50.68
N ALA A 26 33.88 -7.81 -51.02
CA ALA A 26 33.54 -6.62 -50.24
C ALA A 26 32.03 -6.33 -50.21
N THR A 27 31.32 -6.45 -51.33
CA THR A 27 29.86 -6.30 -51.35
C THR A 27 29.13 -7.44 -50.64
N ALA A 28 29.60 -8.68 -50.77
CA ALA A 28 29.01 -9.81 -50.05
C ALA A 28 29.17 -9.67 -48.53
N THR A 29 30.36 -9.32 -48.05
CA THR A 29 30.60 -9.04 -46.63
C THR A 29 29.75 -7.87 -46.14
N LEU A 30 29.66 -6.79 -46.91
CA LEU A 30 28.82 -5.64 -46.54
C LEU A 30 27.32 -6.04 -46.43
N LEU A 31 26.81 -6.84 -47.37
CA LEU A 31 25.45 -7.36 -47.32
C LEU A 31 25.21 -8.25 -46.10
N VAL A 32 26.15 -9.13 -45.77
CA VAL A 32 26.04 -10.01 -44.60
C VAL A 32 26.07 -9.19 -43.31
N VAL A 33 27.02 -8.26 -43.16
CA VAL A 33 27.14 -7.41 -41.97
C VAL A 33 25.91 -6.52 -41.79
N THR A 34 25.39 -5.93 -42.87
CA THR A 34 24.18 -5.09 -42.80
C THR A 34 22.94 -5.93 -42.50
N SER A 35 22.80 -7.12 -43.07
CA SER A 35 21.70 -8.05 -42.79
C SER A 35 21.72 -8.55 -41.34
N LEU A 36 22.89 -8.96 -40.83
CA LEU A 36 23.06 -9.35 -39.43
C LEU A 36 22.81 -8.16 -38.50
N GLY A 37 23.34 -6.98 -38.82
CA GLY A 37 23.10 -5.77 -38.03
C GLY A 37 21.62 -5.40 -37.96
N ALA A 38 20.91 -5.43 -39.09
CA ALA A 38 19.48 -5.15 -39.16
C ALA A 38 18.65 -6.20 -38.38
N THR A 39 18.99 -7.48 -38.51
CA THR A 39 18.30 -8.58 -37.80
C THR A 39 18.57 -8.51 -36.30
N SER A 40 19.82 -8.29 -35.88
CA SER A 40 20.19 -8.10 -34.48
C SER A 40 19.50 -6.88 -33.88
N ALA A 41 19.44 -5.75 -34.60
CA ALA A 41 18.73 -4.56 -34.14
C ALA A 41 17.22 -4.83 -33.99
N PHE A 42 16.61 -5.52 -34.96
CA PHE A 42 15.20 -5.89 -34.90
C PHE A 42 14.90 -6.81 -33.71
N ILE A 43 15.70 -7.87 -33.53
CA ILE A 43 15.59 -8.78 -32.39
C ILE A 43 15.82 -8.04 -31.08
N ALA A 44 16.81 -7.16 -30.99
CA ALA A 44 17.09 -6.38 -29.80
C ALA A 44 15.91 -5.48 -29.41
N VAL A 45 15.30 -4.78 -30.37
CA VAL A 45 14.12 -3.93 -30.12
C VAL A 45 12.92 -4.78 -29.66
N LYS A 46 12.63 -5.90 -30.34
CA LYS A 46 11.50 -6.76 -29.98
C LYS A 46 11.70 -7.47 -28.64
N SER A 47 12.90 -7.97 -28.38
CA SER A 47 13.26 -8.57 -27.09
C SER A 47 13.24 -7.54 -25.96
N SER A 48 13.67 -6.31 -26.23
CA SER A 48 13.63 -5.19 -25.30
C SER A 48 12.18 -4.87 -24.86
N GLN A 49 11.28 -4.69 -25.83
CA GLN A 49 9.85 -4.47 -25.56
C GLN A 49 9.24 -5.63 -24.76
N SER A 50 9.54 -6.87 -25.16
CA SER A 50 9.04 -8.06 -24.47
C SER A 50 9.56 -8.16 -23.03
N ALA A 51 10.83 -7.84 -22.80
CA ALA A 51 11.45 -7.84 -21.47
C ALA A 51 10.86 -6.75 -20.56
N GLU A 52 10.65 -5.54 -21.08
CA GLU A 52 9.98 -4.47 -20.35
C GLU A 52 8.55 -4.86 -19.98
N GLU A 53 7.77 -5.39 -20.92
CA GLU A 53 6.43 -5.87 -20.64
C GLU A 53 6.41 -6.99 -19.58
N ALA A 54 7.40 -7.90 -19.62
CA ALA A 54 7.55 -8.95 -18.62
C ALA A 54 7.85 -8.37 -17.23
N ALA A 55 8.76 -7.40 -17.14
CA ALA A 55 9.08 -6.72 -15.90
C ALA A 55 7.86 -5.95 -15.34
N MET A 56 7.10 -5.27 -16.21
CA MET A 56 5.86 -4.59 -15.82
C MET A 56 4.78 -5.57 -15.36
N ARG A 57 4.63 -6.73 -16.02
CA ARG A 57 3.73 -7.81 -15.56
C ARG A 57 4.15 -8.31 -14.18
N GLN A 58 5.44 -8.55 -13.96
CA GLN A 58 5.96 -8.95 -12.65
C GLN A 58 5.68 -7.89 -11.58
N ALA A 59 5.92 -6.60 -11.87
CA ALA A 59 5.66 -5.51 -10.94
C ALA A 59 4.16 -5.43 -10.56
N ARG A 60 3.26 -5.61 -11.54
CA ARG A 60 1.81 -5.69 -11.27
C ARG A 60 1.46 -6.88 -10.39
N THR A 61 2.01 -8.06 -10.68
CA THR A 61 1.81 -9.26 -9.85
C THR A 61 2.27 -9.01 -8.42
N LEU A 62 3.47 -8.46 -8.21
CA LEU A 62 3.99 -8.14 -6.87
C LEU A 62 3.09 -7.13 -6.13
N THR A 63 2.58 -6.11 -6.83
CA THR A 63 1.66 -5.12 -6.26
C THR A 63 0.32 -5.77 -5.87
N GLN A 64 -0.20 -6.68 -6.70
CA GLN A 64 -1.40 -7.46 -6.43
C GLN A 64 -1.22 -8.40 -5.24
N GLU A 65 -0.08 -9.08 -5.14
CA GLU A 65 0.27 -9.92 -4.00
C GLU A 65 0.38 -9.12 -2.71
N ALA A 66 1.02 -7.95 -2.74
CA ALA A 66 1.09 -7.04 -1.60
C ALA A 66 -0.32 -6.60 -1.15
N ALA A 67 -1.19 -6.21 -2.10
CA ALA A 67 -2.56 -5.82 -1.80
C ALA A 67 -3.38 -6.99 -1.22
N ALA A 68 -3.24 -8.18 -1.80
CA ALA A 68 -3.91 -9.38 -1.31
C ALA A 68 -3.45 -9.78 0.10
N ARG A 69 -2.14 -9.67 0.38
CA ARG A 69 -1.56 -9.98 1.69
C ARG A 69 -2.06 -9.01 2.76
N LEU A 70 -1.98 -7.70 2.51
CA LEU A 70 -2.48 -6.71 3.46
C LEU A 70 -3.99 -6.85 3.65
N ARG A 71 -4.75 -7.07 2.57
CA ARG A 71 -6.20 -7.33 2.65
C ARG A 71 -6.49 -8.53 3.54
N SER A 72 -5.76 -9.62 3.38
CA SER A 72 -5.94 -10.83 4.19
C SER A 72 -5.69 -10.55 5.68
N GLN A 73 -4.65 -9.78 6.00
CA GLN A 73 -4.33 -9.42 7.38
C GLN A 73 -5.43 -8.53 7.99
N LEU A 74 -5.86 -7.48 7.28
CA LEU A 74 -6.94 -6.61 7.72
C LEU A 74 -8.28 -7.35 7.87
N ALA A 75 -8.57 -8.29 6.96
CA ALA A 75 -9.77 -9.12 7.03
C ALA A 75 -9.74 -10.07 8.25
N ALA A 76 -8.58 -10.63 8.59
CA ALA A 76 -8.42 -11.45 9.80
C ALA A 76 -8.64 -10.62 11.08
N ASN A 77 -8.10 -9.40 11.13
CA ASN A 77 -8.36 -8.46 12.22
C ASN A 77 -9.85 -8.10 12.33
N LEU A 78 -10.50 -7.79 11.21
CA LEU A 78 -11.94 -7.52 11.17
C LEU A 78 -12.77 -8.73 11.64
N ALA A 79 -12.38 -9.94 11.24
CA ALA A 79 -13.06 -11.17 11.67
C ALA A 79 -12.93 -11.39 13.20
N SER A 80 -11.77 -11.05 13.79
CA SER A 80 -11.58 -11.06 15.24
C SER A 80 -12.54 -10.09 15.94
N LEU A 81 -12.61 -8.82 15.47
CA LEU A 81 -13.54 -7.83 16.01
C LEU A 81 -15.00 -8.26 15.85
N LYS A 82 -15.37 -8.83 14.70
CA LYS A 82 -16.72 -9.38 14.46
C LYS A 82 -17.06 -10.54 15.38
N SER A 83 -16.09 -11.39 15.73
CA SER A 83 -16.30 -12.48 16.67
C SER A 83 -16.62 -11.96 18.07
N VAL A 84 -15.89 -10.95 18.54
CA VAL A 84 -16.21 -10.26 19.80
C VAL A 84 -17.62 -9.66 19.74
N ALA A 85 -17.92 -8.88 18.70
CA ALA A 85 -19.24 -8.27 18.53
C ALA A 85 -20.37 -9.31 18.50
N THR A 86 -20.14 -10.48 17.87
CA THR A 86 -21.11 -11.58 17.81
C THR A 86 -21.37 -12.18 19.19
N VAL A 87 -20.34 -12.39 20.01
CA VAL A 87 -20.50 -12.88 21.40
C VAL A 87 -21.29 -11.87 22.23
N LEU A 88 -20.95 -10.59 22.15
CA LEU A 88 -21.63 -9.52 22.87
C LEU A 88 -23.10 -9.40 22.44
N GLN A 89 -23.36 -9.43 21.13
CA GLN A 89 -24.70 -9.44 20.56
C GLN A 89 -25.51 -10.65 21.03
N SER A 90 -24.97 -11.86 20.93
CA SER A 90 -25.72 -13.09 21.16
C SER A 90 -26.06 -13.28 22.64
N THR A 91 -25.12 -12.96 23.53
CA THR A 91 -25.35 -13.01 24.99
C THR A 91 -26.41 -12.00 25.43
N GLN A 92 -26.37 -10.78 24.88
CA GLN A 92 -27.37 -9.76 25.17
C GLN A 92 -28.75 -10.10 24.59
N ALA A 93 -28.83 -10.63 23.36
CA ALA A 93 -30.07 -11.10 22.75
C ALA A 93 -30.70 -12.26 23.54
N ALA A 94 -29.87 -13.14 24.12
CA ALA A 94 -30.32 -14.22 24.99
C ALA A 94 -30.71 -13.77 26.42
N GLN A 95 -30.75 -12.46 26.69
CA GLN A 95 -31.02 -11.88 28.01
C GLN A 95 -30.04 -12.35 29.10
N GLN A 96 -28.81 -12.70 28.69
CA GLN A 96 -27.71 -13.11 29.55
C GLN A 96 -26.46 -12.29 29.22
N PRO A 97 -26.53 -10.93 29.26
CA PRO A 97 -25.41 -10.10 28.89
C PRO A 97 -24.19 -10.42 29.78
N LEU A 98 -23.01 -10.39 29.17
CA LEU A 98 -21.76 -10.46 29.92
C LEU A 98 -21.69 -9.29 30.91
N SER A 99 -21.13 -9.54 32.10
CA SER A 99 -20.79 -8.46 33.02
C SER A 99 -19.76 -7.51 32.40
N ARG A 100 -19.74 -6.25 32.83
CA ARG A 100 -18.74 -5.26 32.36
C ARG A 100 -17.29 -5.75 32.46
N ALA A 101 -16.96 -6.51 33.51
CA ALA A 101 -15.64 -7.12 33.69
C ALA A 101 -15.35 -8.19 32.64
N GLN A 102 -16.32 -9.05 32.34
CA GLN A 102 -16.18 -10.06 31.28
C GLN A 102 -16.05 -9.42 29.89
N VAL A 103 -16.83 -8.37 29.59
CA VAL A 103 -16.65 -7.60 28.35
C VAL A 103 -15.24 -7.01 28.29
N ALA A 104 -14.76 -6.44 29.40
CA ALA A 104 -13.42 -5.87 29.47
C ALA A 104 -12.33 -6.91 29.23
N ASP A 105 -12.46 -8.10 29.81
CA ASP A 105 -11.50 -9.20 29.63
C ASP A 105 -11.46 -9.69 28.18
N VAL A 106 -12.62 -9.81 27.51
CA VAL A 106 -12.69 -10.22 26.11
C VAL A 106 -12.04 -9.17 25.20
N VAL A 107 -12.39 -7.89 25.35
CA VAL A 107 -11.82 -6.79 24.55
C VAL A 107 -10.31 -6.67 24.79
N ARG A 108 -9.86 -6.75 26.05
CA ARG A 108 -8.44 -6.75 26.39
C ARG A 108 -7.71 -7.95 25.78
N ALA A 109 -8.31 -9.14 25.81
CA ALA A 109 -7.72 -10.33 25.20
C ALA A 109 -7.56 -10.18 23.68
N THR A 110 -8.49 -9.51 22.99
CA THR A 110 -8.37 -9.19 21.57
C THR A 110 -7.18 -8.28 21.27
N LEU A 111 -6.92 -7.26 22.10
CA LEU A 111 -5.71 -6.43 21.99
C LEU A 111 -4.44 -7.23 22.22
N VAL A 112 -4.41 -8.06 23.27
CA VAL A 112 -3.21 -8.85 23.60
C VAL A 112 -2.92 -9.91 22.53
N GLY A 113 -3.96 -10.48 21.93
CA GLY A 113 -3.85 -11.50 20.89
C GLY A 113 -3.55 -10.99 19.48
N SER A 114 -3.53 -9.68 19.25
CA SER A 114 -3.16 -9.08 17.97
C SER A 114 -2.02 -8.07 18.14
N GLU A 115 -0.88 -8.33 17.50
CA GLU A 115 0.26 -7.39 17.47
C GLU A 115 -0.02 -6.17 16.59
N ASP A 116 -1.04 -6.25 15.73
CA ASP A 116 -1.38 -5.20 14.77
C ASP A 116 -2.07 -4.00 15.42
N PHE A 117 -2.78 -4.23 16.53
CA PHE A 117 -3.54 -3.20 17.21
C PHE A 117 -2.70 -2.45 18.25
N ILE A 118 -2.73 -1.12 18.16
CA ILE A 118 -2.24 -0.23 19.23
C ILE A 118 -3.32 -0.01 20.30
N GLY A 119 -4.60 -0.14 19.93
CA GLY A 119 -5.73 0.00 20.83
C GLY A 119 -6.94 -0.83 20.42
N ASN A 120 -7.79 -1.17 21.39
CA ASN A 120 -9.02 -1.94 21.19
C ASN A 120 -10.10 -1.49 22.19
N ALA A 121 -11.35 -1.44 21.74
CA ALA A 121 -12.47 -1.07 22.60
C ALA A 121 -13.76 -1.78 22.20
N ALA A 122 -14.67 -1.87 23.17
CA ALA A 122 -16.10 -1.91 22.90
C ALA A 122 -16.73 -0.63 23.48
N ALA A 123 -17.44 0.12 22.65
CA ALA A 123 -18.11 1.36 23.05
C ALA A 123 -19.61 1.22 22.81
N TYR A 124 -20.39 1.26 23.89
CA TYR A 124 -21.85 1.10 23.83
C TYR A 124 -22.56 2.43 23.71
N GLU A 125 -23.79 2.47 23.22
CA GLU A 125 -24.71 3.58 23.44
C GLU A 125 -24.95 3.76 24.96
N PRO A 126 -25.33 4.96 25.43
CA PRO A 126 -25.66 5.17 26.84
C PRO A 126 -26.69 4.14 27.35
N ASN A 127 -26.38 3.52 28.49
CA ASN A 127 -27.16 2.47 29.16
C ASN A 127 -27.40 1.21 28.32
N ALA A 128 -26.74 1.04 27.17
CA ALA A 128 -27.08 -0.02 26.24
C ALA A 128 -26.46 -1.39 26.58
N LEU A 129 -25.45 -1.45 27.44
CA LEU A 129 -24.87 -2.73 27.87
C LEU A 129 -25.74 -3.40 28.95
N ASP A 130 -25.99 -2.69 30.06
CA ASP A 130 -26.63 -3.26 31.26
C ASP A 130 -27.61 -2.30 31.97
N GLY A 131 -27.83 -1.09 31.45
CA GLY A 131 -28.70 -0.09 32.07
C GLY A 131 -28.14 0.56 33.35
N LYS A 132 -26.85 0.35 33.66
CA LYS A 132 -26.24 0.72 34.95
C LYS A 132 -25.15 1.79 34.85
N ASP A 133 -25.10 2.58 33.77
CA ASP A 133 -24.02 3.56 33.58
C ASP A 133 -23.85 4.47 34.82
N GLY A 134 -24.95 4.95 35.38
CA GLY A 134 -24.91 5.80 36.58
C GLY A 134 -24.22 5.18 37.80
N GLU A 135 -24.23 3.84 37.96
CA GLU A 135 -23.52 3.17 39.05
C GLU A 135 -21.99 3.24 38.88
N PHE A 136 -21.50 3.38 37.64
CA PHE A 136 -20.09 3.38 37.27
C PHE A 136 -19.53 4.79 36.99
N ALA A 137 -20.35 5.83 37.07
CA ALA A 137 -19.96 7.21 36.86
C ALA A 137 -18.75 7.60 37.74
N GLY A 138 -17.74 8.20 37.10
CA GLY A 138 -16.51 8.69 37.73
C GLY A 138 -15.53 7.61 38.20
N ARG A 139 -15.79 6.32 37.93
CA ARG A 139 -14.90 5.20 38.33
C ARG A 139 -13.71 5.05 37.38
N GLN A 140 -12.82 6.02 37.42
CA GLN A 140 -11.54 6.00 36.71
C GLN A 140 -10.68 4.81 37.17
N PRO A 141 -9.82 4.24 36.29
CA PRO A 141 -9.52 4.66 34.92
C PRO A 141 -10.46 4.09 33.84
N LEU A 142 -11.48 3.31 34.22
CA LEU A 142 -12.32 2.60 33.24
C LEU A 142 -13.48 3.44 32.71
N TYR A 143 -14.02 4.32 33.54
CA TYR A 143 -15.27 5.03 33.27
C TYR A 143 -15.11 6.53 33.47
N ASP A 144 -15.67 7.29 32.54
CA ASP A 144 -15.77 8.74 32.63
C ASP A 144 -16.85 9.19 33.62
N ALA A 145 -17.15 10.50 33.66
CA ALA A 145 -18.17 11.06 34.54
C ALA A 145 -19.60 10.54 34.27
N THR A 146 -19.87 9.97 33.09
CA THR A 146 -21.19 9.43 32.72
C THR A 146 -21.35 7.97 33.16
N GLY A 147 -20.23 7.24 33.26
CA GLY A 147 -20.24 5.81 33.55
C GLY A 147 -20.59 4.93 32.35
N ARG A 148 -20.71 5.53 31.16
CA ARG A 148 -20.90 4.83 29.89
C ARG A 148 -19.83 3.79 29.67
N TYR A 149 -20.22 2.60 29.21
CA TYR A 149 -19.26 1.56 28.87
C TYR A 149 -18.50 1.92 27.58
N MET A 150 -17.30 2.46 27.75
CA MET A 150 -16.33 2.71 26.69
C MET A 150 -14.86 2.63 27.16
N PRO A 151 -14.42 1.63 27.96
CA PRO A 151 -13.00 1.45 28.23
C PRO A 151 -12.20 1.19 26.94
N TYR A 152 -11.12 1.95 26.76
CA TYR A 152 -10.19 1.85 25.66
C TYR A 152 -8.87 1.25 26.14
N TRP A 153 -8.62 0.01 25.74
CA TRP A 153 -7.39 -0.70 26.07
C TRP A 153 -6.32 -0.35 25.05
N THR A 154 -5.14 0.05 25.49
CA THR A 154 -4.05 0.46 24.60
C THR A 154 -2.73 -0.17 25.01
N ARG A 155 -1.83 -0.31 24.04
CA ARG A 155 -0.46 -0.77 24.31
C ARG A 155 0.43 0.42 24.63
N THR A 156 1.14 0.35 25.75
CA THR A 156 2.17 1.34 26.10
C THR A 156 3.48 1.04 25.38
N PRO A 157 4.41 2.00 25.26
CA PRO A 157 5.70 1.78 24.59
C PRO A 157 6.55 0.64 25.19
N ASP A 158 6.36 0.29 26.47
CA ASP A 158 7.02 -0.83 27.14
C ASP A 158 6.29 -2.17 26.97
N GLY A 159 5.27 -2.23 26.10
CA GLY A 159 4.52 -3.44 25.76
C GLY A 159 3.43 -3.84 26.75
N LYS A 160 3.23 -3.06 27.83
CA LYS A 160 2.13 -3.27 28.78
C LYS A 160 0.81 -2.77 28.21
N VAL A 161 -0.27 -3.06 28.94
CA VAL A 161 -1.62 -2.60 28.61
C VAL A 161 -2.01 -1.47 29.56
N ASN A 162 -2.48 -0.36 29.00
CA ASN A 162 -3.13 0.74 29.70
C ASN A 162 -4.63 0.74 29.40
N VAL A 163 -5.42 1.45 30.22
CA VAL A 163 -6.84 1.68 29.97
C VAL A 163 -7.24 3.10 30.32
N GLU A 164 -8.09 3.70 29.49
CA GLU A 164 -8.72 5.01 29.71
C GLU A 164 -10.12 5.00 29.08
N PRO A 165 -11.09 5.83 29.51
CA PRO A 165 -12.35 5.93 28.81
C PRO A 165 -12.15 6.66 27.46
N ILE A 166 -12.86 6.22 26.42
CA ILE A 166 -12.87 6.92 25.13
C ILE A 166 -13.36 8.37 25.31
N VAL A 167 -12.72 9.29 24.59
CA VAL A 167 -13.14 10.69 24.50
C VAL A 167 -13.72 10.95 23.12
N PHE A 168 -15.03 11.21 23.07
CA PHE A 168 -15.68 11.69 21.85
C PHE A 168 -15.28 13.14 21.59
N VAL A 169 -14.92 13.45 20.35
CA VAL A 169 -14.55 14.81 19.94
C VAL A 169 -15.75 15.53 19.31
N ALA A 170 -15.83 16.85 19.46
CA ALA A 170 -16.93 17.63 18.88
C ALA A 170 -16.76 17.90 17.37
N THR A 171 -15.56 17.67 16.83
CA THR A 171 -15.24 17.92 15.42
C THR A 171 -16.04 16.97 14.51
N PRO A 172 -16.77 17.48 13.50
CA PRO A 172 -17.45 16.65 12.52
C PRO A 172 -16.47 15.66 11.85
N GLY A 173 -16.87 14.40 11.71
CA GLY A 173 -16.02 13.33 11.21
C GLY A 173 -15.00 12.78 12.21
N GLY A 174 -14.81 13.45 13.36
CA GLY A 174 -13.82 13.04 14.36
C GLY A 174 -14.16 11.76 15.12
N ASN A 175 -15.40 11.27 15.01
CA ASN A 175 -15.84 9.99 15.58
C ASN A 175 -16.38 9.03 14.51
N ASP A 176 -15.90 9.12 13.26
CA ASP A 176 -16.38 8.27 12.15
C ASP A 176 -16.23 6.77 12.43
N TRP A 177 -15.27 6.36 13.27
CA TRP A 177 -15.14 4.99 13.78
C TRP A 177 -16.37 4.49 14.57
N TYR A 178 -17.21 5.41 15.08
CA TYR A 178 -18.44 5.14 15.80
C TYR A 178 -19.68 5.50 14.97
N ASP A 179 -19.68 6.72 14.40
CA ASP A 179 -20.85 7.32 13.75
C ASP A 179 -21.21 6.63 12.43
N ILE A 180 -20.21 6.20 11.64
CA ILE A 180 -20.47 5.50 10.38
C ILE A 180 -21.02 4.09 10.61
N PRO A 181 -20.45 3.24 11.49
CA PRO A 181 -21.08 1.96 11.84
C PRO A 181 -22.47 2.12 12.45
N LYS A 182 -22.71 3.17 13.25
CA LYS A 182 -24.02 3.50 13.80
C LYS A 182 -25.04 3.81 12.72
N ALA A 183 -24.69 4.65 11.76
CA ALA A 183 -25.59 5.08 10.69
C ALA A 183 -25.80 3.99 9.62
N SER A 184 -24.74 3.30 9.22
CA SER A 184 -24.77 2.30 8.14
C SER A 184 -25.21 0.91 8.61
N GLY A 185 -24.99 0.57 9.88
CA GLY A 185 -25.14 -0.79 10.39
C GLY A 185 -24.10 -1.78 9.86
N HIS A 186 -23.03 -1.31 9.22
CA HIS A 186 -21.97 -2.13 8.63
C HIS A 186 -20.62 -1.84 9.28
N ALA A 187 -19.66 -2.72 9.06
CA ALA A 187 -18.29 -2.48 9.49
C ALA A 187 -17.66 -1.33 8.70
N TYR A 188 -16.68 -0.65 9.28
CA TYR A 188 -16.04 0.50 8.67
C TYR A 188 -14.53 0.54 8.94
N PHE A 189 -13.77 1.03 7.97
CA PHE A 189 -12.35 1.34 8.12
C PHE A 189 -12.15 2.84 7.90
N THR A 190 -11.78 3.56 8.95
CA THR A 190 -11.68 5.03 8.91
C THR A 190 -10.52 5.49 8.04
N GLU A 191 -10.67 6.67 7.44
CA GLU A 191 -9.51 7.46 7.01
C GLU A 191 -8.50 7.67 8.17
N PRO A 192 -7.20 7.88 7.89
CA PRO A 192 -6.23 8.25 8.91
C PRO A 192 -6.63 9.53 9.68
N TYR A 193 -6.59 9.48 11.00
CA TYR A 193 -6.92 10.61 11.86
C TYR A 193 -6.03 10.64 13.10
N MET A 194 -5.92 11.82 13.72
CA MET A 194 -5.16 11.99 14.95
C MET A 194 -6.03 11.64 16.16
N TYR A 195 -5.52 10.81 17.05
CA TYR A 195 -6.15 10.50 18.33
C TYR A 195 -5.13 10.51 19.46
N ARG A 196 -5.58 10.85 20.67
CA ARG A 196 -4.73 10.93 21.86
C ARG A 196 -4.68 9.56 22.52
N ILE A 197 -3.51 8.93 22.55
CA ILE A 197 -3.28 7.61 23.16
C ILE A 197 -2.16 7.75 24.19
N ASN A 198 -2.37 7.30 25.43
CA ASN A 198 -1.33 7.29 26.47
C ASN A 198 -0.66 8.67 26.66
N GLY A 199 -1.45 9.75 26.58
CA GLY A 199 -0.94 11.12 26.73
C GLY A 199 -0.20 11.68 25.51
N LYS A 200 -0.18 11.00 24.36
CA LYS A 200 0.48 11.46 23.12
C LYS A 200 -0.46 11.45 21.93
N ASP A 201 -0.30 12.43 21.04
CA ASP A 201 -1.05 12.47 19.79
C ASP A 201 -0.45 11.46 18.81
N VAL A 202 -1.29 10.55 18.31
CA VAL A 202 -0.91 9.44 17.43
C VAL A 202 -1.84 9.43 16.23
N VAL A 203 -1.28 9.33 15.02
CA VAL A 203 -2.09 9.13 13.82
C VAL A 203 -2.43 7.65 13.68
N ILE A 204 -3.72 7.36 13.63
CA ILE A 204 -4.27 6.00 13.57
C ILE A 204 -5.28 5.87 12.44
N ALA A 205 -5.60 4.62 12.10
CA ALA A 205 -6.79 4.24 11.35
C ALA A 205 -7.53 3.14 12.12
N THR A 206 -8.86 3.17 12.14
CA THR A 206 -9.66 2.29 13.00
C THR A 206 -10.52 1.36 12.17
N LEU A 207 -10.39 0.05 12.40
CA LEU A 207 -11.40 -0.93 11.99
C LEU A 207 -12.48 -1.01 13.07
N SER A 208 -13.74 -0.94 12.66
CA SER A 208 -14.88 -0.98 13.56
C SER A 208 -15.98 -1.87 13.00
N THR A 209 -16.73 -2.53 13.89
CA THR A 209 -17.92 -3.31 13.53
C THR A 209 -19.02 -3.07 14.56
N PRO A 210 -20.28 -2.92 14.11
CA PRO A 210 -21.38 -2.61 15.01
C PRO A 210 -21.79 -3.84 15.84
N ILE A 211 -22.22 -3.58 17.07
CA ILE A 211 -22.92 -4.50 17.95
C ILE A 211 -24.42 -4.25 17.74
N LYS A 212 -25.17 -5.24 17.27
CA LYS A 212 -26.60 -5.10 16.94
C LYS A 212 -27.43 -6.13 17.68
N VAL A 213 -28.36 -5.71 18.53
CA VAL A 213 -29.28 -6.62 19.24
C VAL A 213 -30.67 -6.39 18.68
N ASP A 214 -31.31 -7.46 18.18
CA ASP A 214 -32.63 -7.41 17.52
C ASP A 214 -32.70 -6.36 16.39
N GLY A 215 -31.63 -6.24 15.61
CA GLY A 215 -31.51 -5.26 14.52
C GLY A 215 -31.22 -3.83 14.97
N GLN A 216 -31.22 -3.55 16.28
CA GLN A 216 -30.91 -2.22 16.82
C GLN A 216 -29.42 -2.09 17.15
N PHE A 217 -28.81 -0.99 16.71
CA PHE A 217 -27.44 -0.64 17.09
C PHE A 217 -27.34 -0.43 18.62
N LYS A 218 -26.37 -1.09 19.24
CA LYS A 218 -26.06 -0.96 20.68
C LYS A 218 -24.66 -0.40 20.94
N GLY A 219 -23.80 -0.33 19.93
CA GLY A 219 -22.42 0.11 20.08
C GLY A 219 -21.52 -0.40 18.96
N VAL A 220 -20.20 -0.24 19.15
CA VAL A 220 -19.17 -0.77 18.25
C VAL A 220 -18.13 -1.57 19.02
N VAL A 221 -17.50 -2.51 18.33
CA VAL A 221 -16.19 -3.04 18.69
C VAL A 221 -15.18 -2.45 17.70
N SER A 222 -14.07 -1.89 18.18
CA SER A 222 -13.05 -1.26 17.35
C SER A 222 -11.64 -1.76 17.66
N GLY A 223 -10.78 -1.76 16.66
CA GLY A 223 -9.35 -2.00 16.76
C GLY A 223 -8.59 -0.95 15.95
N ASP A 224 -7.61 -0.33 16.59
CA ASP A 224 -6.86 0.79 16.05
C ASP A 224 -5.49 0.35 15.58
N PHE A 225 -5.13 0.77 14.37
CA PHE A 225 -3.79 0.62 13.83
C PHE A 225 -3.06 1.95 13.94
N GLN A 226 -1.86 1.95 14.50
CA GLN A 226 -0.94 3.06 14.29
C GLN A 226 -0.43 3.04 12.85
N LEU A 227 -0.31 4.21 12.20
CA LEU A 227 0.17 4.27 10.81
C LEU A 227 1.56 3.65 10.63
N THR A 228 2.43 3.76 11.65
CA THR A 228 3.75 3.12 11.64
C THR A 228 3.65 1.59 11.57
N THR A 229 2.65 0.99 12.22
CA THR A 229 2.40 -0.45 12.15
C THR A 229 1.93 -0.86 10.76
N LEU A 230 1.03 -0.09 10.14
CA LEU A 230 0.62 -0.31 8.74
C LEU A 230 1.81 -0.21 7.78
N GLY A 231 2.72 0.75 8.01
CA GLY A 231 3.95 0.85 7.23
C GLY A 231 4.92 -0.31 7.44
N ALA A 232 5.07 -0.80 8.67
CA ALA A 232 5.88 -1.98 8.96
C ALA A 232 5.32 -3.25 8.29
N MET A 233 4.00 -3.38 8.18
CA MET A 233 3.37 -4.48 7.42
C MET A 233 3.78 -4.46 5.95
N LEU A 234 3.86 -3.26 5.34
CA LEU A 234 4.29 -3.10 3.95
C LEU A 234 5.79 -3.29 3.76
N ALA A 235 6.62 -2.79 4.67
CA ALA A 235 8.09 -2.84 4.57
C ALA A 235 8.63 -4.28 4.47
N ASN A 236 7.89 -5.27 4.99
CA ASN A 236 8.23 -6.68 4.95
C ASN A 236 7.79 -7.40 3.66
N MET A 237 7.23 -6.68 2.69
CA MET A 237 6.76 -7.25 1.43
C MET A 237 7.84 -7.12 0.34
N LYS A 238 8.02 -8.18 -0.45
CA LYS A 238 8.95 -8.17 -1.57
C LYS A 238 8.40 -7.28 -2.69
N VAL A 239 9.27 -6.45 -3.25
CA VAL A 239 8.98 -5.56 -4.37
C VAL A 239 10.12 -5.61 -5.39
N MET A 240 9.91 -4.95 -6.53
CA MET A 240 10.96 -4.72 -7.53
C MET A 240 12.17 -4.01 -6.88
N GLU A 241 13.36 -4.20 -7.46
CA GLU A 241 14.54 -3.46 -7.01
C GLU A 241 14.31 -1.95 -7.08
N GLY A 242 14.70 -1.22 -6.03
CA GLY A 242 14.41 0.21 -5.91
C GLY A 242 12.92 0.56 -5.80
N GLY A 243 12.05 -0.44 -5.64
CA GLY A 243 10.62 -0.28 -5.48
C GLY A 243 10.22 0.02 -4.03
N THR A 244 9.14 0.77 -3.88
CA THR A 244 8.62 1.22 -2.58
C THR A 244 7.10 1.11 -2.56
N LEU A 245 6.53 0.71 -1.42
CA LEU A 245 5.09 0.61 -1.24
C LEU A 245 4.56 1.78 -0.42
N ALA A 246 3.41 2.30 -0.84
CA ALA A 246 2.59 3.19 -0.06
C ALA A 246 1.18 2.60 0.13
N LEU A 247 0.54 2.94 1.24
CA LEU A 247 -0.87 2.68 1.51
C LEU A 247 -1.63 4.00 1.50
N ILE A 248 -2.68 4.07 0.70
CA ILE A 248 -3.47 5.28 0.49
C ILE A 248 -4.93 4.97 0.82
N SER A 249 -5.54 5.77 1.68
CA SER A 249 -6.94 5.66 2.07
C SER A 249 -7.88 6.16 0.98
N ASN A 250 -9.19 5.88 1.10
CA ASN A 250 -10.18 6.21 0.08
C ASN A 250 -10.26 7.72 -0.21
N GLY A 251 -10.13 8.53 0.84
CA GLY A 251 -10.07 9.99 0.76
C GLY A 251 -8.77 10.56 0.19
N GLY A 252 -7.78 9.71 -0.11
CA GLY A 252 -6.49 10.12 -0.64
C GLY A 252 -5.51 10.60 0.42
N LEU A 253 -5.50 10.00 1.61
CA LEU A 253 -4.46 10.23 2.63
C LEU A 253 -3.44 9.10 2.62
N TYR A 254 -2.16 9.41 2.80
CA TYR A 254 -1.15 8.39 3.01
C TYR A 254 -1.30 7.77 4.41
N ALA A 255 -1.75 6.53 4.48
CA ALA A 255 -1.69 5.74 5.69
C ALA A 255 -0.29 5.15 5.92
N SER A 256 0.48 4.97 4.85
CA SER A 256 1.91 4.66 4.90
C SER A 256 2.59 5.16 3.62
N ASN A 257 3.78 5.73 3.76
CA ASN A 257 4.67 6.13 2.69
C ASN A 257 6.12 5.94 3.15
N GLN A 258 7.04 5.74 2.20
CA GLN A 258 8.48 5.67 2.49
C GLN A 258 8.99 6.99 3.08
N ASP A 259 8.49 8.12 2.58
CA ASP A 259 8.65 9.39 3.26
C ASP A 259 7.63 9.47 4.41
N HIS A 260 8.08 9.13 5.61
CA HIS A 260 7.24 9.14 6.81
C HIS A 260 6.61 10.52 7.11
N ALA A 261 7.15 11.62 6.57
CA ALA A 261 6.57 12.95 6.75
C ALA A 261 5.24 13.13 5.99
N LEU A 262 4.98 12.29 4.97
CA LEU A 262 3.74 12.26 4.22
C LEU A 262 2.63 11.47 4.92
N ASN A 263 2.94 10.67 5.94
CA ASN A 263 1.92 9.89 6.65
C ASN A 263 0.87 10.81 7.31
N GLY A 264 -0.40 10.53 7.06
CA GLY A 264 -1.55 11.34 7.46
C GLY A 264 -1.78 12.58 6.59
N LYS A 265 -0.97 12.83 5.55
CA LYS A 265 -1.13 13.94 4.60
C LYS A 265 -1.89 13.50 3.36
N LYS A 266 -2.47 14.49 2.68
CA LYS A 266 -3.10 14.29 1.36
C LYS A 266 -2.05 13.88 0.35
N ALA A 267 -2.41 12.93 -0.49
CA ALA A 267 -1.59 12.39 -1.55
C ALA A 267 -1.67 13.31 -2.80
N GLU A 268 -1.24 14.57 -2.61
CA GLU A 268 -1.32 15.65 -3.61
C GLU A 268 -0.35 15.45 -4.79
N ASP A 269 0.62 14.56 -4.62
CA ASP A 269 1.58 14.16 -5.64
C ASP A 269 1.01 13.15 -6.65
N LEU A 270 -0.15 12.55 -6.37
CA LEU A 270 -0.84 11.69 -7.34
C LEU A 270 -1.66 12.50 -8.36
N PRO A 271 -1.70 12.05 -9.63
CA PRO A 271 -2.57 12.67 -10.63
C PRO A 271 -4.04 12.47 -10.25
N ALA A 272 -4.90 13.43 -10.62
CA ALA A 272 -6.33 13.36 -10.33
C ALA A 272 -6.99 12.05 -10.81
N ALA A 273 -6.58 11.54 -11.98
CA ALA A 273 -7.05 10.27 -12.51
C ALA A 273 -6.71 9.06 -11.61
N ALA A 274 -5.56 9.08 -10.92
CA ALA A 274 -5.19 8.03 -9.96
C ALA A 274 -6.09 8.10 -8.70
N LEU A 275 -6.37 9.30 -8.20
CA LEU A 275 -7.28 9.50 -7.06
C LEU A 275 -8.71 9.08 -7.41
N ASP A 276 -9.17 9.36 -8.63
CA ASP A 276 -10.49 8.92 -9.10
C ASP A 276 -10.57 7.40 -9.26
N ALA A 277 -9.51 6.77 -9.79
CA ALA A 277 -9.41 5.31 -9.88
C ALA A 277 -9.40 4.67 -8.48
N LEU A 278 -8.68 5.26 -7.53
CA LEU A 278 -8.66 4.84 -6.13
C LEU A 278 -10.06 4.87 -5.53
N LYS A 279 -10.80 5.98 -5.67
CA LYS A 279 -12.18 6.11 -5.17
C LYS A 279 -13.13 5.07 -5.75
N GLN A 280 -12.96 4.76 -7.04
CA GLN A 280 -13.74 3.71 -7.73
C GLN A 280 -13.23 2.30 -7.41
N GLY A 281 -12.09 2.18 -6.73
CA GLY A 281 -11.36 0.95 -6.47
C GLY A 281 -11.04 0.18 -7.73
N LYS A 282 -10.45 0.89 -8.70
CA LYS A 282 -9.90 0.36 -9.96
C LYS A 282 -8.37 0.48 -9.93
N PRO A 283 -7.64 -0.45 -10.56
CA PRO A 283 -6.20 -0.30 -10.73
C PRO A 283 -5.89 0.90 -11.64
N TYR A 284 -4.73 1.53 -11.44
CA TYR A 284 -4.27 2.64 -12.25
C TYR A 284 -2.74 2.69 -12.31
N ASP A 285 -2.21 2.70 -13.53
CA ASP A 285 -0.77 2.71 -13.77
C ASP A 285 -0.38 4.00 -14.48
N TYR A 286 0.73 4.62 -14.06
CA TYR A 286 1.29 5.77 -14.75
C TYR A 286 2.80 5.88 -14.55
N ILE A 287 3.44 6.72 -15.37
CA ILE A 287 4.84 7.11 -15.20
C ILE A 287 4.86 8.61 -14.94
N ASP A 288 5.52 9.03 -13.87
CA ASP A 288 5.63 10.45 -13.54
C ASP A 288 6.70 11.17 -14.39
N GLY A 289 6.75 12.50 -14.27
CA GLY A 289 7.73 13.32 -15.01
C GLY A 289 9.20 13.05 -14.67
N ARG A 290 9.48 12.25 -13.63
CA ARG A 290 10.84 11.84 -13.21
C ARG A 290 11.19 10.44 -13.73
N GLY A 291 10.29 9.79 -14.48
CA GLY A 291 10.50 8.43 -14.98
C GLY A 291 10.29 7.36 -13.90
N VAL A 292 9.50 7.65 -12.85
CA VAL A 292 9.09 6.65 -11.86
C VAL A 292 7.76 6.04 -12.29
N VAL A 293 7.72 4.71 -12.37
CA VAL A 293 6.49 3.94 -12.59
C VAL A 293 5.73 3.87 -11.28
N HIS A 294 4.43 4.11 -11.34
CA HIS A 294 3.49 3.99 -10.22
C HIS A 294 2.37 3.01 -10.60
N LEU A 295 2.18 1.97 -9.80
CA LEU A 295 1.13 0.97 -9.98
C LEU A 295 0.19 1.03 -8.77
N LEU A 296 -1.01 1.54 -8.96
CA LEU A 296 -2.04 1.55 -7.92
C LEU A 296 -2.89 0.30 -8.04
N GLN A 297 -2.97 -0.46 -6.95
CA GLN A 297 -3.83 -1.63 -6.84
C GLN A 297 -4.84 -1.41 -5.71
N PRO A 298 -6.16 -1.48 -6.01
CA PRO A 298 -7.19 -1.33 -4.99
C PRO A 298 -7.16 -2.47 -3.97
N LEU A 299 -7.46 -2.10 -2.72
CA LEU A 299 -7.58 -2.96 -1.56
C LEU A 299 -8.92 -2.68 -0.89
N ARG A 300 -9.80 -3.68 -0.87
CA ARG A 300 -11.07 -3.65 -0.13
C ARG A 300 -11.01 -4.71 0.96
N VAL A 301 -11.13 -4.31 2.22
CA VAL A 301 -11.13 -5.25 3.36
C VAL A 301 -12.39 -6.14 3.31
N GLN A 302 -13.52 -5.55 2.97
CA GLN A 302 -14.81 -6.20 2.73
C GLN A 302 -15.53 -5.47 1.58
N ASP A 303 -16.45 -6.15 0.89
CA ASP A 303 -17.12 -5.63 -0.32
C ASP A 303 -17.90 -4.33 -0.11
N ASP A 304 -18.48 -4.14 1.08
CA ASP A 304 -19.26 -2.97 1.50
C ASP A 304 -18.40 -1.80 2.01
N MET A 305 -17.07 -1.96 2.04
CA MET A 305 -16.15 -0.92 2.49
C MET A 305 -15.58 -0.10 1.33
N ALA A 306 -15.31 1.17 1.61
CA ALA A 306 -14.60 2.05 0.69
C ALA A 306 -13.22 1.47 0.35
N PRO A 307 -12.81 1.45 -0.94
CA PRO A 307 -11.52 0.93 -1.35
C PRO A 307 -10.38 1.85 -0.89
N TRP A 308 -9.36 1.23 -0.34
CA TRP A 308 -8.02 1.79 -0.19
C TRP A 308 -7.18 1.36 -1.39
N ALA A 309 -5.93 1.82 -1.49
CA ALA A 309 -5.01 1.33 -2.51
C ALA A 309 -3.60 1.13 -1.95
N ILE A 310 -2.93 0.08 -2.43
CA ILE A 310 -1.49 -0.02 -2.38
C ILE A 310 -0.93 0.61 -3.65
N SER A 311 0.08 1.45 -3.52
CA SER A 311 0.86 1.97 -4.64
C SER A 311 2.27 1.40 -4.60
N LEU A 312 2.72 0.78 -5.70
CA LEU A 312 4.12 0.44 -5.91
C LEU A 312 4.76 1.50 -6.80
N ALA A 313 5.81 2.16 -6.31
CA ALA A 313 6.60 3.12 -7.05
C ALA A 313 8.03 2.60 -7.27
N PHE A 314 8.53 2.61 -8.51
CA PHE A 314 9.90 2.19 -8.84
C PHE A 314 10.43 2.89 -10.11
N PRO A 315 11.77 3.06 -10.27
CA PRO A 315 12.32 3.70 -11.47
C PRO A 315 12.03 2.87 -12.73
N HIS A 316 11.59 3.52 -13.82
CA HIS A 316 11.35 2.86 -15.11
C HIS A 316 12.62 2.20 -15.70
N SER A 317 13.79 2.72 -15.32
CA SER A 317 15.09 2.13 -15.65
C SER A 317 15.23 0.69 -15.15
N VAL A 318 14.56 0.30 -14.07
CA VAL A 318 14.57 -1.06 -13.53
C VAL A 318 13.79 -2.01 -14.44
N ALA A 319 12.62 -1.58 -14.96
CA ALA A 319 11.86 -2.38 -15.92
C ALA A 319 12.61 -2.57 -17.25
N THR A 320 13.42 -1.59 -17.65
CA THR A 320 14.16 -1.61 -18.93
C THR A 320 15.61 -2.10 -18.81
N ALA A 321 16.08 -2.47 -17.62
CA ALA A 321 17.47 -2.93 -17.44
C ALA A 321 17.77 -4.23 -18.20
N PRO A 322 16.96 -5.31 -18.11
CA PRO A 322 17.22 -6.56 -18.84
C PRO A 322 17.24 -6.37 -20.36
N ALA A 323 16.34 -5.50 -20.84
CA ALA A 323 16.23 -5.10 -22.24
C ALA A 323 17.51 -4.42 -22.76
N ARG A 324 18.10 -3.53 -21.95
CA ARG A 324 19.32 -2.79 -22.29
C ARG A 324 20.54 -3.70 -22.35
N GLU A 325 20.64 -4.68 -21.45
CA GLU A 325 21.71 -5.67 -21.47
C GLU A 325 21.63 -6.54 -22.74
N LEU A 326 20.44 -7.06 -23.08
CA LEU A 326 20.23 -7.84 -24.30
C LEU A 326 20.60 -7.06 -25.57
N ALA A 327 20.25 -5.78 -25.65
CA ALA A 327 20.62 -4.92 -26.77
C ALA A 327 22.15 -4.69 -26.83
N GLY A 328 22.81 -4.52 -25.69
CA GLY A 328 24.26 -4.39 -25.59
C GLY A 328 24.99 -5.65 -26.07
N TYR A 329 24.53 -6.84 -25.66
CA TYR A 329 25.07 -8.11 -26.14
C TYR A 329 24.88 -8.30 -27.65
N ALA A 330 23.68 -8.00 -28.17
CA ALA A 330 23.40 -8.09 -29.60
C ALA A 330 24.32 -7.17 -30.42
N ALA A 331 24.55 -5.93 -29.97
CA ALA A 331 25.45 -4.99 -30.62
C ALA A 331 26.91 -5.49 -30.62
N LEU A 332 27.39 -6.01 -29.48
CA LEU A 332 28.74 -6.55 -29.35
C LEU A 332 28.98 -7.75 -30.27
N VAL A 333 28.02 -8.68 -30.34
CA VAL A 333 28.09 -9.84 -31.26
C VAL A 333 28.12 -9.38 -32.72
N SER A 334 27.28 -8.41 -33.09
CA SER A 334 27.29 -7.85 -34.46
C SER A 334 28.63 -7.20 -34.81
N VAL A 335 29.27 -6.49 -33.89
CA VAL A 335 30.60 -5.90 -34.10
C VAL A 335 31.67 -6.99 -34.25
N LEU A 336 31.65 -8.02 -33.40
CA LEU A 336 32.60 -9.14 -33.51
C LEU A 336 32.47 -9.88 -34.84
N CYS A 337 31.25 -10.16 -35.31
CA CYS A 337 31.02 -10.77 -36.61
C CYS A 337 31.42 -9.90 -37.80
N ALA A 338 31.47 -8.57 -37.63
CA ALA A 338 31.91 -7.65 -38.68
C ALA A 338 33.43 -7.50 -38.76
N VAL A 339 34.15 -7.81 -37.67
CA VAL A 339 35.61 -7.70 -37.58
C VAL A 339 36.32 -9.02 -37.88
N ALA A 340 35.66 -10.16 -37.63
CA ALA A 340 36.15 -11.51 -37.95
C ALA A 340 36.02 -11.85 -39.44
#